data_AF-A0A7X7LD52-F1
#
_entry.id   AF-A0A7X7LD52-F1
#
_cell.length_a   1.000
_cell.length_b   1.000
_cell.length_c   1.000
_cell.angle_alpha   90.00
_cell.angle_beta   90.00
_cell.angle_gamma   90.00
#
_symmetry.space_group_name_H-M   'P 1'
#
loop_
_entity.id
_entity.type
_entity.pdbx_description
1 polymer ?
#
loop_
_entity_poly.entity_id
_entity_poly.type
_entity_poly.pdbx_seq_one_letter_code
_entity_poly.pdbx_strand_id
1 'polypeptide(L)'
;ALGAPKPALVHIPTDLLGAIAPDRAGICVNNFQFDNIFDNTAAATDLGFSYTIPFLDGARRTCQWLDARGKIEPWETDPSYDRIIDEWERLCGEMKERLAKGGAA
;
A
#
# COMPACT_ATOMS: atom_id res chain seq x y z
N ALA A 1 12.84 -9.60 -4.16
CA ALA A 1 12.70 -9.60 -5.64
C ALA A 1 13.41 -8.42 -6.31
N LEU A 2 13.50 -7.25 -5.66
CA LEU A 2 14.14 -6.04 -6.21
C LEU A 2 15.36 -5.56 -5.42
N GLY A 3 15.87 -6.36 -4.46
CA GLY A 3 16.99 -5.94 -3.59
C GLY A 3 16.65 -4.82 -2.60
N ALA A 4 15.42 -4.30 -2.60
CA ALA A 4 14.96 -3.29 -1.65
C ALA A 4 15.01 -3.82 -0.20
N PRO A 5 15.28 -2.94 0.78
CA PRO A 5 15.22 -3.30 2.19
C PRO A 5 13.80 -3.74 2.59
N LYS A 6 13.69 -4.44 3.73
CA LYS A 6 12.40 -4.82 4.28
C LYS A 6 11.61 -3.54 4.64
N PRO A 7 10.37 -3.37 4.13
CA PRO A 7 9.59 -2.18 4.45
C PRO A 7 9.09 -2.21 5.90
N ALA A 8 8.97 -1.03 6.51
CA ALA A 8 8.17 -0.85 7.70
C ALA A 8 6.69 -0.81 7.31
N LEU A 9 5.84 -1.54 8.02
CA LEU A 9 4.39 -1.55 7.76
C LEU A 9 3.71 -0.64 8.79
N VAL A 10 3.15 0.47 8.32
CA VAL A 10 2.40 1.43 9.14
C VAL A 10 0.92 1.29 8.82
N HIS A 11 0.12 0.94 9.82
CA HIS A 11 -1.32 0.85 9.67
C HIS A 11 -1.97 2.19 10.03
N ILE A 12 -2.67 2.79 9.07
CA ILE A 12 -3.44 4.02 9.23
C ILE A 12 -4.91 3.71 8.87
N PRO A 13 -5.89 4.11 9.70
CA PRO A 13 -7.30 3.84 9.41
C PRO A 13 -7.76 4.35 8.03
N THR A 14 -8.52 3.53 7.32
CA THR A 14 -9.00 3.82 5.95
C THR A 14 -9.87 5.07 5.88
N ASP A 15 -10.75 5.27 6.85
CA ASP A 15 -11.60 6.45 6.96
C ASP A 15 -10.78 7.74 7.14
N LEU A 16 -9.73 7.69 7.97
CA LEU A 16 -8.80 8.79 8.13
C LEU A 16 -8.06 9.09 6.81
N LEU A 17 -7.52 8.07 6.15
CA LEU A 17 -6.84 8.24 4.85
C LEU A 17 -7.78 8.86 3.80
N GLY A 18 -9.04 8.42 3.75
CA GLY A 18 -10.06 8.97 2.87
C GLY A 18 -10.38 10.44 3.16
N ALA A 19 -10.33 10.85 4.42
CA ALA A 19 -10.60 12.23 4.82
C ALA A 19 -9.43 13.19 4.54
N ILE A 20 -8.18 12.75 4.77
CA ILE A 20 -7.00 13.63 4.68
C ILE A 20 -6.34 13.64 3.29
N ALA A 21 -6.55 12.61 2.49
CA ALA A 21 -5.91 12.46 1.19
C ALA A 21 -6.85 11.81 0.14
N PRO A 22 -8.06 12.35 -0.10
CA PRO A 22 -9.07 11.72 -0.95
C PRO A 22 -8.58 11.41 -2.37
N ASP A 23 -7.80 12.32 -2.97
CA ASP A 23 -7.29 12.13 -4.34
C ASP A 23 -6.22 11.04 -4.45
N ARG A 24 -5.50 10.75 -3.36
CA ARG A 24 -4.35 9.82 -3.34
C ARG A 24 -4.65 8.49 -2.66
N ALA A 25 -5.53 8.50 -1.67
CA ALA A 25 -5.88 7.36 -0.84
C ALA A 25 -7.37 6.98 -0.94
N GLY A 26 -8.15 7.65 -1.80
CA GLY A 26 -9.55 7.29 -2.04
C GLY A 26 -9.74 5.85 -2.51
N ILE A 27 -8.73 5.25 -3.15
CA ILE A 27 -8.75 3.82 -3.50
C ILE A 27 -8.77 2.90 -2.27
N CYS A 28 -8.25 3.33 -1.12
CA CYS A 28 -8.36 2.55 0.11
C CYS A 28 -9.81 2.44 0.57
N VAL A 29 -10.57 3.53 0.42
CA VAL A 29 -12.01 3.58 0.70
C VAL A 29 -12.80 2.80 -0.35
N ASN A 30 -12.46 2.92 -1.63
CA ASN A 30 -13.30 2.34 -2.67
C ASN A 30 -12.98 0.85 -2.94
N ASN A 31 -11.76 0.40 -2.62
CA ASN A 31 -11.28 -0.87 -3.11
C ASN A 31 -10.44 -1.67 -2.09
N PHE A 32 -9.36 -1.10 -1.55
CA PHE A 32 -8.38 -1.89 -0.77
C PHE A 32 -8.86 -2.31 0.62
N GLN A 33 -9.98 -1.79 1.11
CA GLN A 33 -10.63 -2.33 2.30
C GLN A 33 -11.33 -3.68 2.05
N PHE A 34 -11.49 -4.09 0.79
CA PHE A 34 -12.07 -5.38 0.41
C PHE A 34 -10.99 -6.37 -0.06
N ASP A 35 -11.33 -7.64 0.00
CA ASP A 35 -10.49 -8.81 -0.24
C ASP A 35 -9.94 -8.83 -1.67
N ASN A 36 -10.74 -8.34 -2.63
CA ASN A 36 -10.44 -8.35 -4.07
C ASN A 36 -10.03 -9.74 -4.61
N ILE A 37 -10.61 -10.80 -4.05
CA ILE A 37 -10.42 -12.17 -4.52
C ILE A 37 -11.56 -12.52 -5.46
N PHE A 38 -11.22 -12.87 -6.70
CA PHE A 38 -12.19 -13.23 -7.74
C PHE A 38 -12.06 -14.71 -8.09
N ASP A 39 -13.21 -15.39 -8.16
CA ASP A 39 -13.29 -16.75 -8.68
C ASP A 39 -13.26 -16.72 -10.22
N ASN A 40 -12.31 -17.47 -10.80
CA ASN A 40 -12.11 -17.56 -12.24
C ASN A 40 -12.73 -18.81 -12.86
N THR A 41 -13.59 -19.55 -12.13
CA THR A 41 -14.21 -20.80 -12.61
C THR A 41 -14.93 -20.62 -13.95
N ALA A 42 -15.68 -19.54 -14.15
CA ALA A 42 -16.37 -19.26 -15.41
C ALA A 42 -15.38 -19.05 -16.57
N ALA A 43 -14.33 -18.23 -16.37
CA ALA A 43 -13.30 -18.03 -17.38
C ALA A 43 -12.55 -19.34 -17.72
N ALA A 44 -12.26 -20.16 -16.70
CA ALA A 44 -11.62 -21.45 -16.91
C ALA A 44 -12.51 -22.41 -17.71
N THR A 45 -13.81 -22.45 -17.40
CA THR A 45 -14.77 -23.38 -18.03
C THR A 45 -15.15 -22.95 -19.44
N ASP A 46 -15.50 -21.67 -19.62
CA ASP A 46 -16.12 -21.18 -20.85
C ASP A 46 -15.08 -20.75 -21.89
N LEU A 47 -13.90 -20.30 -21.42
CA LEU A 47 -12.85 -19.76 -22.28
C LEU A 47 -11.59 -20.63 -22.30
N GLY A 48 -11.53 -21.69 -21.49
CA GLY A 48 -10.30 -22.46 -21.28
C GLY A 48 -9.17 -21.63 -20.66
N PHE A 49 -9.51 -20.55 -19.95
CA PHE A 49 -8.52 -19.63 -19.40
C PHE A 49 -7.71 -20.30 -18.28
N SER A 50 -6.40 -20.09 -18.30
CA SER A 50 -5.49 -20.52 -17.24
C SER A 50 -4.41 -19.48 -17.01
N TYR A 51 -4.12 -19.21 -15.73
CA TYR A 51 -3.05 -18.30 -15.34
C TYR A 51 -1.70 -19.01 -15.44
N THR A 52 -0.85 -18.58 -16.37
CA THR A 52 0.42 -19.28 -16.71
C THR A 52 1.68 -18.58 -16.21
N ILE A 53 1.56 -17.33 -15.74
CA ILE A 53 2.69 -16.53 -15.27
C ILE A 53 2.49 -16.23 -13.78
N PRO A 54 3.23 -16.86 -12.84
CA PRO A 54 3.12 -16.56 -11.43
C PRO A 54 3.24 -15.05 -11.13
N PHE A 55 2.49 -14.55 -10.14
CA PHE A 55 2.50 -13.12 -9.80
C PHE A 55 3.91 -12.57 -9.59
N LEU A 56 4.76 -13.30 -8.87
CA LEU A 56 6.14 -12.89 -8.58
C LEU A 56 6.97 -12.71 -9.86
N ASP A 57 6.77 -13.59 -10.85
CA ASP A 57 7.47 -13.52 -12.13
C ASP A 57 6.98 -12.32 -12.95
N GLY A 58 5.67 -12.09 -12.96
CA GLY A 58 5.07 -10.89 -13.58
C GLY A 58 5.61 -9.60 -12.96
N ALA A 59 5.55 -9.48 -11.63
CA ALA A 59 6.06 -8.32 -10.90
C ALA A 59 7.54 -8.05 -11.19
N ARG A 60 8.38 -9.10 -11.18
CA ARG A 60 9.80 -8.98 -11.49
C ARG A 60 10.03 -8.47 -12.92
N ARG A 61 9.33 -9.04 -13.91
CA ARG A 61 9.44 -8.63 -15.32
C ARG A 61 9.00 -7.17 -15.52
N THR A 62 7.93 -6.74 -14.87
CA THR A 62 7.44 -5.36 -14.93
C THR A 62 8.46 -4.39 -14.37
N CYS A 63 9.00 -4.64 -13.17
CA CYS A 63 10.01 -3.77 -12.57
C CYS A 63 11.28 -3.69 -13.42
N GLN A 64 11.79 -4.81 -13.92
CA GLN A 64 12.94 -4.84 -14.82
C GLN A 64 12.69 -4.03 -16.10
N TRP A 65 11.49 -4.14 -16.67
CA TRP A 65 11.13 -3.42 -17.89
C TRP A 65 11.10 -1.90 -17.67
N LEU A 66 10.55 -1.46 -16.53
CA LEU A 66 10.47 -0.05 -16.14
C LEU A 66 11.86 0.53 -15.83
N ASP A 67 12.66 -0.18 -15.05
CA ASP A 67 14.00 0.20 -14.64
C ASP A 67 14.93 0.36 -15.85
N ALA A 68 14.95 -0.64 -16.75
CA ALA A 68 15.74 -0.60 -17.99
C ALA A 68 15.36 0.56 -18.94
N ARG A 69 14.25 1.27 -18.68
CA ARG A 69 13.76 2.39 -19.47
C ARG A 69 13.74 3.71 -18.70
N GLY A 70 14.27 3.74 -17.48
CA GLY A 70 14.24 4.93 -16.62
C GLY A 70 12.82 5.42 -16.34
N LYS A 71 11.85 4.50 -16.25
CA LYS A 71 10.43 4.80 -15.99
C LYS A 71 10.02 4.64 -14.52
N ILE A 72 11.00 4.58 -13.63
CA ILE A 72 10.79 4.56 -12.19
C ILE A 72 11.24 5.94 -11.69
N GLU A 73 10.29 6.74 -11.23
CA GLU A 73 10.59 8.03 -10.61
C GLU A 73 11.19 7.80 -9.21
N PRO A 74 12.18 8.61 -8.79
CA PRO A 74 12.66 8.59 -7.40
C PRO A 74 11.50 8.87 -6.44
N TRP A 75 11.40 8.12 -5.34
CA TRP A 75 10.28 8.28 -4.41
C TRP A 75 10.27 9.68 -3.77
N GLU A 76 11.42 10.32 -3.65
CA GLU A 76 11.59 11.67 -3.12
C GLU A 76 10.83 12.74 -3.92
N THR A 77 10.45 12.44 -5.17
CA THR A 77 9.64 13.37 -5.98
C THR A 77 8.18 13.42 -5.54
N ASP A 78 7.73 12.50 -4.68
CA ASP A 78 6.39 12.49 -4.09
C ASP A 78 6.40 12.29 -2.55
N PRO A 79 6.66 13.34 -1.77
CA PRO A 79 6.76 13.26 -0.31
C PRO A 79 5.39 13.16 0.38
N SER A 80 4.30 13.00 -0.37
CA SER A 80 2.94 13.09 0.16
C SER A 80 2.64 11.99 1.18
N TYR A 81 3.10 10.77 0.92
CA TYR A 81 2.89 9.64 1.81
C TYR A 81 3.76 9.73 3.07
N ASP A 82 5.02 10.17 2.94
CA ASP A 82 5.91 10.33 4.09
C ASP A 82 5.36 11.35 5.08
N ARG A 83 4.84 12.49 4.59
CA ARG A 83 4.19 13.49 5.45
C ARG A 83 3.02 12.92 6.25
N ILE A 84 2.23 12.02 5.65
CA ILE A 84 1.11 11.38 6.34
C ILE A 84 1.61 10.40 7.39
N ILE A 85 2.63 9.60 7.05
CA ILE A 85 3.25 8.62 7.97
C ILE A 85 3.90 9.33 9.15
N ASP A 86 4.73 10.34 8.91
CA ASP A 86 5.45 11.11 9.93
C ASP A 86 4.47 11.74 10.94
N GLU A 87 3.41 12.37 10.43
CA GLU A 87 2.40 13.01 11.27
C GLU A 87 1.58 11.99 12.06
N TRP A 88 1.21 10.86 11.44
CA TRP A 88 0.52 9.77 12.12
C TRP A 88 1.35 9.20 13.28
N GLU A 89 2.63 8.93 13.05
CA GLU A 89 3.53 8.39 14.06
C GLU A 89 3.77 9.39 15.20
N ARG A 90 3.95 10.68 14.88
CA ARG A 90 4.07 11.76 15.86
C ARG A 90 2.84 11.82 16.77
N LEU A 91 1.64 11.90 16.19
CA LEU A 91 0.38 11.97 16.93
C LEU A 91 0.15 10.72 17.79
N CYS A 92 0.46 9.53 17.25
CA CYS A 92 0.40 8.29 18.01
C CYS A 92 1.38 8.27 19.17
N GLY A 93 2.60 8.79 18.98
CA GLY A 93 3.61 8.93 20.03
C GLY A 93 3.15 9.85 21.16
N GLU A 94 2.68 11.04 20.82
CA GLU A 94 2.18 12.03 21.79
C GLU A 94 0.98 11.50 22.58
N MET A 95 0.07 10.80 21.91
CA MET A 95 -1.07 10.15 22.55
C MET A 95 -0.61 9.09 23.56
N LYS A 96 0.35 8.22 23.17
CA LYS A 96 0.91 7.20 24.08
C LYS A 96 1.51 7.82 25.32
N GLU A 97 2.32 8.88 25.18
CA GLU A 97 2.91 9.57 26.32
C GLU A 97 1.87 10.18 27.26
N ARG A 98 0.88 10.88 26.70
CA ARG A 98 -0.18 11.53 27.49
C ARG A 98 -0.99 10.51 28.29
N LEU A 99 -1.39 9.40 27.66
CA LEU A 99 -2.18 8.36 28.32
C LEU A 99 -1.34 7.58 29.34
N ALA A 100 -0.05 7.34 29.08
CA ALA A 100 0.86 6.72 30.04
C ALA A 100 1.09 7.61 31.27
N LYS A 101 1.28 8.92 31.08
CA LYS A 101 1.45 9.90 32.16
C LYS A 101 0.16 10.15 32.95
N GLY A 102 -1.00 10.08 32.29
CA GLY A 102 -2.33 10.30 32.89
C GLY A 102 -2.93 9.09 33.60
N GLY A 103 -2.37 7.88 33.43
CA GLY A 103 -2.82 6.65 34.10
C GLY A 103 -2.23 6.41 35.50
N ALA A 104 -1.47 7.37 36.05
CA ALA A 104 -0.83 7.29 37.37
C ALA A 104 -1.57 8.11 38.46
N ALA A 105 -2.87 8.37 38.29
CA ALA A 105 -3.73 9.04 39.27
C ALA A 105 -4.75 8.07 39.87
#